data_AF-A0A964KLL4-F1
#
_entry.id   AF-A0A964KLL4-F1
#
_cell.length_a   1.000
_cell.length_b   1.000
_cell.length_c   1.000
_cell.angle_alpha   90.00
_cell.angle_beta   90.00
_cell.angle_gamma   90.00
#
_symmetry.space_group_name_H-M   'P 1'
#
loop_
_entity.id
_entity.type
_entity.pdbx_description
1 polymer ?
#
loop_
_entity_poly.entity_id
_entity_poly.type
_entity_poly.pdbx_seq_one_letter_code
_entity_poly.pdbx_strand_id
1 'polypeptide(L)' 'MLAQLRRDISDARVLEAMGRVLREAFVPDASRHLAYEDIPLPIGEGQTISQPLIVAMMVAALGLKPSGKVLEV' A
#
# COMPACT_ATOMS: atom_id res chain seq x y z
N MET A 1 5.98 9.33 -0.42
CA MET A 1 4.76 8.51 -0.62
C MET A 1 3.43 9.28 -0.52
N LEU A 2 2.92 9.72 0.65
CA LEU A 2 1.53 10.24 0.77
C LEU A 2 1.17 11.42 -0.15
N ALA A 3 2.09 12.36 -0.35
CA ALA A 3 1.88 13.48 -1.28
C ALA A 3 1.72 13.03 -2.75
N GLN A 4 2.34 11.91 -3.12
CA GLN A 4 2.15 11.26 -4.42
C GLN A 4 0.73 10.70 -4.53
N LEU A 5 0.31 9.89 -3.55
CA LEU A 5 -0.98 9.21 -3.56
C LEU A 5 -2.17 10.17 -3.61
N ARG A 6 -2.07 11.34 -2.96
CA ARG A 6 -3.12 12.38 -2.96
C ARG A 6 -3.50 12.92 -4.33
N ARG A 7 -2.68 12.69 -5.36
CA ARG A 7 -3.00 13.11 -6.73
C ARG A 7 -4.06 12.23 -7.38
N ASP A 8 -4.13 10.96 -6.99
CA ASP A 8 -4.98 9.94 -7.61
C ASP A 8 -6.02 9.37 -6.62
N ILE A 9 -5.77 9.48 -5.31
CA ILE A 9 -6.61 8.91 -4.24
C ILE A 9 -7.27 10.03 -3.43
N SER A 10 -8.60 10.05 -3.44
CA SER A 10 -9.41 11.02 -2.71
C SER A 10 -10.01 10.49 -1.40
N ASP A 11 -10.07 9.17 -1.18
CA ASP A 11 -10.59 8.62 0.08
C ASP A 11 -9.60 8.85 1.23
N ALA A 12 -9.96 9.77 2.14
CA ALA A 12 -9.16 10.13 3.29
C ALA A 12 -8.83 8.95 4.20
N ARG A 13 -9.72 7.96 4.32
CA ARG A 13 -9.51 6.77 5.17
C ARG A 13 -8.43 5.86 4.57
N VAL A 14 -8.38 5.76 3.24
CA VAL A 14 -7.32 5.03 2.53
C VAL A 14 -5.99 5.75 2.73
N LEU A 15 -5.94 7.06 2.53
CA LEU A 15 -4.72 7.84 2.74
C LEU A 15 -4.21 7.76 4.19
N GLU A 16 -5.10 7.77 5.17
CA GLU A 16 -4.78 7.59 6.59
C GLU A 16 -4.19 6.19 6.85
N ALA A 17 -4.84 5.13 6.34
CA ALA A 17 -4.35 3.77 6.48
C ALA A 17 -2.96 3.59 5.84
N MET A 18 -2.77 4.12 4.62
CA MET A 18 -1.48 4.11 3.92
C MET A 18 -0.39 4.89 4.67
N GLY A 19 -0.76 5.89 5.46
CA GLY A 19 0.18 6.66 6.29
C GLY A 19 0.49 6.02 7.64
N ARG A 20 -0.40 5.17 8.14
CA ARG A 20 -0.28 4.52 9.46
C ARG A 20 0.50 3.21 9.41
N VAL A 21 0.40 2.46 8.32
CA VAL A 21 1.10 1.19 8.16
C VAL A 21 2.55 1.43 7.74
N LEU A 22 3.50 0.98 8.56
CA LEU A 22 4.94 1.08 8.29
C LEU A 22 5.36 0.06 7.23
N ARG A 23 5.34 0.47 5.97
CA ARG A 23 5.62 -0.40 4.82
C ARG A 23 7.01 -1.05 4.87
N GLU A 24 8.01 -0.38 5.42
CA GLU A 24 9.38 -0.88 5.60
C GLU A 24 9.48 -2.13 6.49
N ALA A 25 8.48 -2.38 7.34
CA ALA A 25 8.39 -3.60 8.14
C ALA A 25 8.07 -4.84 7.30
N PHE A 26 7.56 -4.66 6.07
CA PHE A 26 7.16 -5.72 5.14
C PHE A 26 8.17 -5.88 3.97
N VAL A 27 9.30 -5.17 4.03
CA VAL A 27 10.33 -5.16 2.98
C VAL A 27 11.64 -5.72 3.56
N PRO A 28 12.39 -6.56 2.82
CA PRO A 28 13.71 -7.03 3.25
C PRO A 28 14.68 -5.88 3.50
N ASP A 29 15.62 -6.06 4.44
CA ASP A 29 16.57 -5.03 4.87
C ASP A 29 17.31 -4.35 3.70
N ALA A 30 17.74 -5.13 2.70
CA ALA A 30 18.43 -4.65 1.52
C ALA A 30 17.61 -3.64 0.69
N SER A 31 16.28 -3.71 0.75
CA SER A 31 15.37 -2.88 -0.04
C SER A 31 14.62 -1.83 0.79
N ARG A 32 14.83 -1.76 2.11
CA ARG A 32 14.13 -0.80 2.99
C ARG A 32 14.30 0.66 2.60
N HIS A 33 15.47 1.02 2.05
CA HIS A 33 15.72 2.38 1.54
C HIS A 33 14.79 2.79 0.38
N LEU A 34 14.15 1.82 -0.28
CA LEU A 34 13.17 2.04 -1.35
C LEU A 34 11.73 1.81 -0.88
N ALA A 35 11.49 1.53 0.41
CA ALA A 35 10.19 1.05 0.89
C ALA A 35 9.01 1.97 0.54
N TYR A 36 9.26 3.26 0.38
CA TYR A 36 8.26 4.31 0.14
C TYR A 36 8.26 4.86 -1.30
N GLU A 37 9.07 4.28 -2.17
CA GLU A 37 9.01 4.53 -3.61
C GLU A 37 7.80 3.83 -4.21
N ASP A 38 7.23 4.43 -5.26
CA ASP A 38 6.05 3.88 -5.94
C ASP A 38 6.42 2.77 -6.93
N ILE A 39 7.03 1.70 -6.41
CA ILE A 39 7.51 0.55 -7.17
C ILE A 39 7.21 -0.76 -6.42
N PRO A 40 7.07 -1.90 -7.12
CA PRO A 40 7.06 -3.19 -6.47
C PRO A 40 8.46 -3.52 -5.92
N LEU A 41 8.51 -4.22 -4.78
CA LEU A 41 9.77 -4.68 -4.18
C LEU A 41 9.72 -6.20 -3.94
N PRO A 42 10.83 -6.93 -4.15
CA PRO A 42 10.88 -8.36 -3.85
C PRO A 42 10.79 -8.59 -2.34
N ILE A 43 10.06 -9.64 -1.94
CA ILE A 43 9.88 -10.04 -0.52
C ILE A 43 10.34 -11.47 -0.23
N GLY A 44 11.00 -12.12 -1.19
CA GLY A 44 11.44 -13.52 -1.10
C GLY A 44 10.50 -14.48 -1.84
N GLU A 45 10.93 -15.72 -2.03
CA GLU A 45 10.12 -16.80 -2.66
C GLU A 45 9.54 -16.44 -4.05
N GLY A 46 10.26 -15.63 -4.82
CA GLY A 46 9.80 -15.13 -6.13
C GLY A 46 8.61 -14.16 -6.06
N GLN A 47 8.25 -13.69 -4.87
CA GLN A 47 7.12 -12.80 -4.64
C GLN A 47 7.56 -11.33 -4.54
N THR A 48 6.59 -10.45 -4.73
CA THR A 48 6.76 -9.00 -4.60
C THR A 48 5.65 -8.39 -3.76
N ILE A 49 5.96 -7.36 -2.99
CA ILE A 49 4.95 -6.46 -2.44
C ILE A 49 4.58 -5.43 -3.52
N SER A 50 3.28 -5.29 -3.77
CA SER A 50 2.73 -4.35 -4.76
C SER A 50 3.13 -2.90 -4.47
N GLN A 51 3.21 -2.09 -5.53
CA GLN A 51 3.47 -0.65 -5.46
C GLN A 51 2.38 0.07 -4.63
N PRO A 52 2.76 1.05 -3.80
CA PRO A 52 1.82 1.82 -2.97
C PRO A 52 0.58 2.34 -3.71
N LEU A 53 0.72 2.89 -4.92
CA LEU A 53 -0.42 3.42 -5.67
C LEU A 53 -1.42 2.33 -6.06
N ILE A 54 -0.93 1.17 -6.53
CA ILE A 54 -1.81 0.04 -6.88
C ILE A 54 -2.61 -0.43 -5.67
N VAL A 55 -1.96 -0.58 -4.51
CA VAL A 55 -2.65 -0.96 -3.25
C VAL A 55 -3.71 0.07 -2.88
N ALA A 56 -3.36 1.36 -2.92
CA ALA A 56 -4.30 2.42 -2.57
C ALA A 56 -5.51 2.48 -3.53
N MET A 57 -5.29 2.29 -4.84
CA MET A 57 -6.37 2.24 -5.83
C MET A 57 -7.27 1.03 -5.62
N MET A 58 -6.70 -0.17 -5.39
CA MET A 58 -7.47 -1.39 -5.13
C MET A 58 -8.37 -1.22 -3.90
N VAL A 59 -7.81 -0.72 -2.79
CA VAL A 59 -8.58 -0.52 -1.56
C VAL A 59 -9.65 0.57 -1.72
N ALA A 60 -9.33 1.68 -2.40
CA ALA A 60 -10.30 2.73 -2.67
C ALA A 60 -11.48 2.23 -3.53
N ALA A 61 -11.20 1.43 -4.55
CA ALA A 61 -12.21 0.86 -5.45
C ALA A 61 -13.19 -0.09 -4.73
N LEU A 62 -12.77 -0.74 -3.64
CA LEU A 62 -13.64 -1.61 -2.85
C LEU A 62 -14.75 -0.85 -2.09
N GLY A 63 -14.61 0.46 -1.88
CA GLY A 63 -15.62 1.26 -1.17
C GLY A 63 -15.91 0.73 0.25
N LEU A 64 -14.87 0.26 0.96
CA LEU A 64 -15.01 -0.46 2.23
C LEU A 64 -15.78 0.34 3.28
N LYS A 65 -16.64 -0.37 4.01
CA LYS A 65 -17.33 0.14 5.20
C LYS A 65 -16.70 -0.47 6.46
N PRO A 66 -16.80 0.18 7.64
CA PRO A 66 -16.20 -0.34 8.87
C PRO A 66 -16.63 -1.77 9.24
N SER A 67 -17.84 -2.19 8.86
CA SER A 67 -18.36 -3.55 9.09
C SER A 67 -18.12 -4.51 7.92
N GLY A 68 -17.25 -4.16 6.98
CA GLY A 68 -16.96 -4.97 5.81
C GLY A 68 -16.22 -6.25 6.19
N LYS A 69 -16.65 -7.38 5.64
CA LYS A 69 -15.90 -8.65 5.68
C LYS A 69 -15.20 -8.82 4.34
N VAL A 70 -13.88 -8.91 4.36
CA VAL A 70 -13.03 -8.93 3.16
C VAL A 70 -12.26 -10.25 3.09
N LEU A 71 -12.10 -10.76 1.87
CA LEU A 71 -11.15 -11.81 1.52
C LEU A 71 -10.13 -11.20 0.56
N GLU A 72 -8.85 -11.29 0.91
CA GLU A 72 -7.71 -11.00 0.05
C GLU A 72 -7.08 -12.34 -0.36
N VAL A 73 -6.64 -12.47 -1.61
CA VAL A 73 -6.08 -13.69 -2.19
C VAL A 73 -4.71 -13.38 -2.77
#